data_AF-A0A6H1X2Z4-F1
#
_entry.id   AF-A0A6H1X2Z4-F1
#
_cell.length_a   1.000
_cell.length_b   1.000
_cell.length_c   1.000
_cell.angle_alpha   90.00
_cell.angle_beta   90.00
_cell.angle_gamma   90.00
#
_symmetry.space_group_name_H-M   'P 1'
#
loop_
_entity.id
_entity.type
_entity.pdbx_description
1 polymer ?
#
loop_
_entity_poly.entity_id
_entity_poly.type
_entity_poly.pdbx_seq_one_letter_code
_entity_poly.pdbx_strand_id
1 'polypeptide(L)' 'MYNEIDDVKKELEQLCEEYIKVLENLKSKNMISSDTFEQCAGSKIMFLNK' A
#
# COMPACT_ATOMS: atom_id res chain seq x y z
N MET A 1 -5.05 -25.65 -11.15
CA MET A 1 -6.26 -24.95 -10.65
C MET A 1 -5.70 -23.73 -9.95
N TYR A 2 -5.87 -22.55 -10.52
CA TYR A 2 -5.42 -21.32 -9.87
C TYR A 2 -6.06 -21.29 -8.48
N ASN A 3 -5.26 -21.25 -7.43
CA ASN A 3 -5.79 -21.10 -6.08
C ASN A 3 -6.29 -19.65 -6.02
N GLU A 4 -7.57 -19.44 -6.31
CA GLU A 4 -8.19 -18.10 -6.44
C GLU A 4 -7.83 -17.18 -5.27
N ILE A 5 -7.63 -17.72 -4.07
CA ILE A 5 -7.22 -16.99 -2.88
C ILE A 5 -5.77 -16.48 -2.96
N ASP A 6 -4.84 -17.29 -3.47
CA ASP A 6 -3.42 -16.92 -3.58
C ASP A 6 -3.24 -15.82 -4.63
N ASP A 7 -4.02 -15.88 -5.71
CA ASP A 7 -3.99 -14.83 -6.75
C ASP A 7 -4.61 -13.53 -6.24
N VAL A 8 -5.75 -13.61 -5.54
CA VAL A 8 -6.35 -12.45 -4.87
C VAL A 8 -5.39 -11.84 -3.85
N LYS A 9 -4.64 -12.67 -3.10
CA LYS A 9 -3.63 -12.18 -2.16
C LYS A 9 -2.52 -11.41 -2.89
N LYS A 10 -2.01 -11.92 -4.00
CA LYS A 10 -0.99 -11.24 -4.82
C LYS A 10 -1.49 -9.93 -5.42
N GLU A 11 -2.72 -9.91 -5.92
CA GLU A 11 -3.32 -8.68 -6.45
C GLU A 11 -3.48 -7.62 -5.35
N LEU A 12 -3.88 -8.03 -4.14
CA LEU A 12 -3.96 -7.14 -2.98
C LEU A 12 -2.59 -6.64 -2.52
N GLU A 13 -1.56 -7.50 -2.56
CA GLU A 13 -0.18 -7.11 -2.27
C GLU A 13 0.30 -6.04 -3.27
N GLN A 14 0.13 -6.29 -4.57
CA GLN A 14 0.47 -5.32 -5.62
C GLN A 14 -0.27 -3.99 -5.46
N LEU A 15 -1.58 -4.03 -5.20
CA LEU A 15 -2.37 -2.82 -4.98
C LEU A 15 -1.86 -2.01 -3.78
N CYS A 16 -1.48 -2.68 -2.69
CA CYS A 16 -0.91 -2.02 -1.53
C CYS A 16 0.43 -1.35 -1.84
N GLU A 17 1.31 -2.03 -2.58
CA GLU A 17 2.61 -1.49 -3.00
C GLU A 17 2.45 -0.24 -3.88
N GLU A 18 1.59 -0.31 -4.90
CA GLU A 18 1.31 0.81 -5.78
C GLU A 18 0.69 2.00 -5.03
N TYR A 19 -0.26 1.73 -4.13
CA TYR A 19 -0.88 2.74 -3.29
C TYR A 19 0.13 3.46 -2.40
N ILE A 20 1.02 2.72 -1.74
CA ILE A 20 2.08 3.30 -0.89
C ILE A 20 3.00 4.18 -1.74
N LYS A 21 3.41 3.72 -2.93
CA LYS A 21 4.26 4.48 -3.84
C LYS A 21 3.61 5.80 -4.29
N VAL A 22 2.30 5.81 -4.52
CA VAL A 22 1.55 7.05 -4.80
C VAL A 22 1.60 8.00 -3.59
N LEU A 23 1.38 7.49 -2.38
CA LEU A 23 1.44 8.31 -1.16
C LEU A 23 2.86 8.87 -0.91
N GLU A 24 3.91 8.11 -1.16
CA GLU A 24 5.30 8.59 -1.07
C GLU A 24 5.57 9.73 -2.07
N ASN A 25 5.06 9.59 -3.30
CA ASN A 25 5.15 10.64 -4.31
C ASN A 25 4.38 11.91 -3.90
N LEU A 26 3.22 11.77 -3.26
CA LEU A 26 2.46 12.92 -2.74
C LEU A 26 3.17 13.58 -1.56
N LYS A 27 3.75 12.78 -0.66
CA LYS A 27 4.52 13.25 0.49
C LYS A 27 5.77 14.00 0.06
N SER A 28 6.54 13.44 -0.88
CA SER A 28 7.76 14.07 -1.42
C SER A 28 7.48 15.40 -2.15
N LYS A 29 6.29 15.55 -2.72
CA LYS A 29 5.80 16.82 -3.30
C LYS A 29 5.22 17.79 -2.26
N ASN A 30 5.32 17.47 -0.96
CA ASN A 30 4.71 18.22 0.14
C ASN A 30 3.19 18.44 -0.03
N MET A 31 2.50 17.54 -0.76
CA MET A 31 1.04 17.62 -0.94
C MET A 31 0.26 17.03 0.23
N ILE A 32 0.88 16.11 0.97
CA ILE A 32 0.35 15.51 2.20
C ILE A 32 1.42 15.54 3.29
N SER A 33 0.99 15.59 4.55
CA SER A 33 1.90 15.53 5.71
C SER A 33 2.39 14.10 5.97
N SER A 34 3.44 13.97 6.79
CA SER A 34 3.87 12.67 7.32
C SER A 34 2.74 11.96 8.07
N ASP A 35 1.95 12.69 8.86
CA ASP A 35 0.84 12.12 9.62
C ASP A 35 -0.25 11.55 8.70
N THR A 36 -0.60 12.27 7.63
CA THR A 36 -1.55 11.79 6.62
C THR A 36 -1.00 10.56 5.90
N PHE A 37 0.28 10.56 5.55
CA PHE A 37 0.93 9.38 4.97
C PHE A 37 0.83 8.17 5.90
N GLU A 38 1.18 8.32 7.18
CA GLU A 38 1.15 7.24 8.16
C GLU A 38 -0.26 6.69 8.39
N GLN A 39 -1.27 7.56 8.51
CA GLN A 39 -2.67 7.15 8.65
C GLN A 39 -3.17 6.37 7.42
N CYS A 40 -2.77 6.78 6.21
CA CYS A 40 -3.22 6.13 4.99
C CYS A 40 -2.45 4.84 4.68
N ALA A 41 -1.12 4.83 4.86
CA ALA A 41 -0.23 3.74 4.49
C ALA A 41 -0.05 2.69 5.60
N GLY A 42 -0.20 3.05 6.87
CA GLY A 42 0.19 2.22 8.01
C GLY A 42 -0.41 0.81 8.00
N SER A 43 -1.73 0.69 7.77
CA SER A 43 -2.38 -0.63 7.71
C SER A 43 -1.99 -1.45 6.47
N LYS A 44 -1.59 -0.80 5.37
CA LYS A 44 -1.15 -1.47 4.13
C LYS A 44 0.28 -1.97 4.27
N ILE A 45 1.15 -1.17 4.88
CA ILE A 45 2.52 -1.60 5.25
C ILE A 45 2.46 -2.79 6.21
N MET A 46 1.56 -2.77 7.20
CA MET A 46 1.36 -3.93 8.09
C MET A 46 0.83 -5.17 7.36
N PHE A 47 0.02 -5.00 6.31
CA PHE A 47 -0.47 -6.10 5.50
C PHE A 47 0.66 -6.74 4.66
N LEU A 48 1.54 -5.92 4.08
CA LEU A 48 2.67 -6.38 3.26
C LEU A 48 3.81 -7.02 4.06
N ASN A 49 4.02 -6.60 5.32
CA ASN A 49 5.09 -7.11 6.18
C ASN A 49 4.74 -8.43 6.90
N LYS A 50 3.73 -9.17 6.44
CA LYS A 50 3.25 -10.45 7.01
C LYS A 50 3.36 -11.60 6.02
#